data_AF-A0A0K2V2U3-F1
#
_entry.id   AF-A0A0K2V2U3-F1
#
_cell.length_a   1.000
_cell.length_b   1.000
_cell.length_c   1.000
_cell.angle_alpha   90.00
_cell.angle_beta   90.00
_cell.angle_gamma   90.00
#
_symmetry.space_group_name_H-M   'P 1'
#
loop_
_entity.id
_entity.type
_entity.pdbx_description
1 polymer ?
#
loop_
_entity_poly.entity_id
_entity_poly.type
_entity_poly.pdbx_seq_one_letter_code
_entity_poly.pdbx_strand_id
1 'polypeptide(L)'
;MTLYNDGTQGKLNLGCGADFVKVNQKAPSGMESIVGDRCVSIDGDADRVVYFYADEGNKFYLLDGDRIATLIASYLKDLLAESGLQFRLGIVQTAYANGNSTDYIKNKLKLDVACASTGVKNLHHLAKNYDIGVYFEANGHGTIIFSPECLSQIPQDSQLKNLVDLINQTVGDAISDMLLVETILRVKGWSAGDWYKSYEDLPNRQLKVKVANREVIQTADAERQCVSPPGLQDKINEVVLKFPKGRSFVRPSGTEDVVRVYAESDTQDNADQLAYEVGLLVHQNAGGVGEPTPKPQ
;
A
#
# COMPACT_ATOMS: atom_id res chain seq x y z
N MET A 1 -10.57 5.20 -23.05
CA MET A 1 -10.83 4.70 -21.69
C MET A 1 -12.17 4.00 -21.73
N THR A 2 -12.21 2.73 -21.31
CA THR A 2 -13.45 1.95 -21.18
C THR A 2 -13.87 1.95 -19.71
N LEU A 3 -15.12 2.28 -19.42
CA LEU A 3 -15.64 2.35 -18.06
C LEU A 3 -16.45 1.09 -17.72
N TYR A 4 -16.24 0.55 -16.53
CA TYR A 4 -16.97 -0.59 -15.98
C TYR A 4 -17.44 -0.23 -14.56
N ASN A 5 -18.51 -0.88 -14.08
CA ASN A 5 -19.04 -0.69 -12.72
C ASN A 5 -19.38 0.78 -12.42
N ASP A 6 -20.04 1.46 -13.36
CA ASP A 6 -20.40 2.89 -13.31
C ASP A 6 -21.62 3.23 -12.42
N GLY A 7 -22.15 2.24 -11.71
CA GLY A 7 -23.33 2.40 -10.86
C GLY A 7 -24.67 2.32 -11.60
N THR A 8 -24.69 2.11 -12.93
CA THR A 8 -25.94 1.89 -13.67
C THR A 8 -26.60 0.55 -13.34
N GLN A 9 -25.80 -0.44 -12.95
CA GLN A 9 -26.23 -1.77 -12.52
C GLN A 9 -25.39 -2.26 -11.33
N GLY A 10 -25.97 -3.14 -10.51
CA GLY A 10 -25.28 -3.74 -9.36
C GLY A 10 -25.38 -2.91 -8.08
N LYS A 11 -24.54 -3.26 -7.09
CA LYS A 11 -24.45 -2.56 -5.80
C LYS A 11 -23.07 -1.94 -5.65
N LEU A 12 -22.98 -0.79 -5.00
CA LEU A 12 -21.72 -0.11 -4.69
C LEU A 12 -20.70 -1.09 -4.07
N ASN A 13 -19.49 -1.14 -4.64
CA ASN A 13 -18.37 -1.99 -4.21
C ASN A 13 -18.63 -3.51 -4.20
N LEU A 14 -19.73 -3.98 -4.82
CA LEU A 14 -20.00 -5.41 -4.88
C LEU A 14 -19.23 -6.07 -6.03
N GLY A 15 -18.14 -6.75 -5.69
CA GLY A 15 -17.33 -7.47 -6.68
C GLY A 15 -16.44 -6.56 -7.53
N CYS A 16 -16.25 -5.31 -7.12
CA CYS A 16 -15.48 -4.27 -7.81
C CYS A 16 -14.94 -3.25 -6.79
N GLY A 17 -14.13 -2.30 -7.25
CA GLY A 17 -13.59 -1.21 -6.42
C GLY A 17 -12.19 -1.50 -5.87
N ALA A 18 -11.48 -0.44 -5.45
CA ALA A 18 -10.08 -0.53 -5.04
C ALA A 18 -9.84 -1.55 -3.91
N ASP A 19 -10.67 -1.53 -2.87
CA ASP A 19 -10.61 -2.48 -1.76
C ASP A 19 -10.81 -3.94 -2.23
N PHE A 20 -11.75 -4.18 -3.15
CA PHE A 20 -11.98 -5.53 -3.70
C PHE A 20 -10.75 -6.02 -4.46
N VAL A 21 -10.20 -5.19 -5.34
CA VAL A 21 -9.03 -5.52 -6.17
C VAL A 21 -7.81 -5.76 -5.30
N LYS A 22 -7.55 -4.90 -4.30
CA LYS A 22 -6.42 -5.05 -3.37
C LYS A 22 -6.51 -6.33 -2.55
N VAL A 23 -7.68 -6.62 -1.97
CA VAL A 23 -7.85 -7.76 -1.05
C VAL A 23 -7.87 -9.09 -1.80
N ASN A 24 -8.54 -9.14 -2.95
CA ASN A 24 -8.73 -10.39 -3.70
C ASN A 24 -7.65 -10.62 -4.77
N GLN A 25 -6.83 -9.61 -5.08
CA GLN A 25 -5.80 -9.64 -6.13
C GLN A 25 -6.33 -10.22 -7.45
N LYS A 26 -7.47 -9.71 -7.90
CA LYS A 26 -8.11 -10.09 -9.16
C LYS A 26 -8.90 -8.93 -9.75
N ALA A 27 -9.20 -9.03 -11.05
CA ALA A 27 -9.99 -8.03 -11.76
C ALA A 27 -11.44 -7.95 -11.22
N PRO A 28 -12.08 -6.76 -11.31
CA PRO A 28 -13.50 -6.59 -11.01
C PRO A 28 -14.42 -7.53 -11.79
N SER A 29 -15.58 -7.83 -11.22
CA SER A 29 -16.61 -8.67 -11.85
C SER A 29 -17.15 -8.00 -13.11
N GLY A 30 -17.36 -8.77 -14.18
CA GLY A 30 -17.89 -8.25 -15.44
C GLY A 30 -16.88 -7.47 -16.29
N MET A 31 -15.64 -7.32 -15.83
CA MET A 31 -14.56 -6.75 -16.63
C MET A 31 -13.86 -7.86 -17.42
N GLU A 32 -13.75 -7.70 -18.73
CA GLU A 32 -12.88 -8.55 -19.55
C GLU A 32 -11.43 -8.10 -19.35
N SER A 33 -10.57 -9.04 -18.98
CA SER A 33 -9.14 -8.77 -18.83
C SER A 33 -8.49 -8.76 -20.20
N ILE A 34 -8.17 -7.56 -20.70
CA ILE A 34 -7.42 -7.41 -21.94
C ILE A 34 -5.93 -7.42 -21.60
N VAL A 35 -5.19 -8.33 -22.22
CA VAL A 35 -3.74 -8.47 -22.03
C VAL A 35 -3.04 -7.15 -22.34
N GLY A 36 -2.22 -6.68 -21.39
CA GLY A 36 -1.44 -5.45 -21.54
C GLY A 36 -2.20 -4.14 -21.26
N ASP A 37 -3.53 -4.19 -21.06
CA ASP A 37 -4.29 -3.01 -20.69
C ASP A 37 -3.95 -2.58 -19.26
N ARG A 38 -3.62 -1.30 -19.12
CA ARG A 38 -3.48 -0.66 -17.81
C ARG A 38 -4.88 -0.37 -17.27
N CYS A 39 -5.22 -1.02 -16.18
CA CYS A 39 -6.51 -0.89 -15.53
C CYS A 39 -6.37 -0.10 -14.22
N VAL A 40 -7.40 0.66 -13.89
CA VAL A 40 -7.51 1.44 -12.65
C VAL A 40 -8.82 1.10 -11.95
N SER A 41 -8.77 0.94 -10.62
CA SER A 41 -9.97 0.79 -9.80
C SER A 41 -9.95 1.82 -8.69
N ILE A 42 -11.07 2.53 -8.57
CA ILE A 42 -11.35 3.50 -7.50
C ILE A 42 -12.34 2.89 -6.50
N ASP A 43 -12.35 3.36 -5.26
CA ASP A 43 -13.39 2.98 -4.30
C ASP A 43 -14.64 3.87 -4.39
N GLY A 44 -15.62 3.62 -3.53
CA GLY A 44 -16.99 4.13 -3.68
C GLY A 44 -17.13 5.65 -3.53
N ASP A 45 -16.26 6.27 -2.72
CA ASP A 45 -16.16 7.70 -2.50
C ASP A 45 -14.91 8.33 -3.15
N ALA A 46 -14.16 7.54 -3.92
CA ALA A 46 -13.00 7.96 -4.71
C ALA A 46 -11.86 8.59 -3.90
N ASP A 47 -11.58 8.05 -2.71
CA ASP A 47 -10.42 8.42 -1.89
C ASP A 47 -9.24 7.44 -2.04
N ARG A 48 -9.47 6.29 -2.69
CA ARG A 48 -8.46 5.28 -3.00
C ARG A 48 -8.38 4.97 -4.48
N VAL A 49 -7.15 4.76 -4.93
CA VAL A 49 -6.87 4.23 -6.27
C VAL A 49 -5.86 3.09 -6.22
N VAL A 50 -6.14 2.04 -6.99
CA VAL A 50 -5.16 0.99 -7.30
C VAL A 50 -5.14 0.73 -8.79
N TYR A 51 -3.97 0.38 -9.29
CA TYR A 51 -3.79 -0.07 -10.66
C TYR A 51 -3.61 -1.57 -10.73
N PHE A 52 -3.85 -2.14 -11.89
CA PHE A 52 -3.54 -3.53 -12.19
C PHE A 52 -3.44 -3.74 -13.70
N TYR A 53 -2.88 -4.88 -14.10
CA TYR A 53 -2.92 -5.36 -15.47
C TYR A 53 -2.84 -6.88 -15.49
N ALA A 54 -3.08 -7.48 -16.66
CA ALA A 54 -2.81 -8.89 -16.91
C ALA A 54 -1.74 -9.05 -17.98
N ASP A 55 -0.86 -10.04 -17.81
CA ASP A 55 0.10 -10.43 -18.83
C ASP A 55 -0.51 -11.36 -19.89
N GLU A 56 0.30 -11.75 -20.87
CA GLU A 56 -0.10 -12.67 -21.96
C GLU A 56 -0.59 -14.04 -21.47
N GLY A 57 -0.22 -14.43 -20.25
CA GLY A 57 -0.68 -15.65 -19.60
C GLY A 57 -1.97 -15.47 -18.79
N ASN A 58 -2.64 -14.31 -18.89
CA ASN A 58 -3.76 -13.90 -18.03
C ASN A 58 -3.43 -13.88 -16.53
N LYS A 59 -2.15 -13.77 -16.17
CA LYS A 59 -1.77 -13.61 -14.76
C LYS A 59 -2.01 -12.17 -14.34
N PHE A 60 -2.70 -12.01 -13.21
CA PHE A 60 -3.02 -10.72 -12.62
C PHE A 60 -1.81 -10.13 -11.88
N TYR A 61 -1.57 -8.83 -12.06
CA TYR A 61 -0.52 -8.08 -11.36
C TYR A 61 -1.11 -6.82 -10.75
N LEU A 62 -0.93 -6.67 -9.43
CA LEU A 62 -1.39 -5.51 -8.68
C LEU A 62 -0.33 -4.41 -8.68
N LEU A 63 -0.79 -3.16 -8.82
CA LEU A 63 0.00 -1.94 -8.70
C LEU A 63 -0.68 -1.06 -7.63
N ASP A 64 -0.37 -1.32 -6.37
CA ASP A 64 -1.06 -0.73 -5.22
C ASP A 64 -0.47 0.63 -4.78
N GLY A 65 -0.89 1.12 -3.61
CA GLY A 65 -0.44 2.41 -3.08
C GLY A 65 1.08 2.54 -2.93
N ASP A 66 1.82 1.46 -2.61
CA ASP A 66 3.29 1.52 -2.51
C ASP A 66 3.93 1.69 -3.89
N ARG A 67 3.34 1.06 -4.91
CA ARG A 67 3.76 1.21 -6.31
C ARG A 67 3.51 2.64 -6.80
N ILE A 68 2.40 3.24 -6.39
CA ILE A 68 2.05 4.63 -6.70
C ILE A 68 3.03 5.58 -6.02
N ALA A 69 3.27 5.40 -4.72
CA ALA A 69 4.22 6.21 -3.95
C ALA A 69 5.64 6.16 -4.55
N THR A 70 6.13 4.97 -4.89
CA THR A 70 7.47 4.79 -5.45
C THR A 70 7.60 5.37 -6.87
N LEU A 71 6.56 5.28 -7.70
CA LEU A 71 6.52 5.91 -9.03
C LEU A 71 6.60 7.43 -8.92
N ILE A 72 5.77 8.02 -8.06
CA ILE A 72 5.69 9.46 -7.84
C ILE A 72 7.00 9.98 -7.25
N ALA A 73 7.51 9.35 -6.20
CA ALA A 73 8.75 9.77 -5.57
C ALA A 73 9.96 9.66 -6.51
N SER A 74 10.00 8.62 -7.35
CA SER A 74 11.04 8.49 -8.40
C SER A 74 10.98 9.67 -9.37
N TYR A 75 9.80 10.04 -9.85
CA TYR A 75 9.65 11.16 -10.78
C TYR A 75 9.92 12.53 -10.12
N LEU A 76 9.46 12.75 -8.89
CA LEU A 76 9.78 13.96 -8.14
C LEU A 76 11.29 14.10 -7.93
N LYS A 77 11.99 13.00 -7.63
CA LYS A 77 13.45 12.99 -7.51
C LYS A 77 14.12 13.44 -8.82
N ASP A 78 13.65 12.94 -9.97
CA ASP A 78 14.17 13.33 -11.29
C ASP A 78 13.96 14.85 -11.51
N LEU A 79 12.76 15.37 -11.25
CA LEU A 79 12.45 16.80 -11.40
C LEU A 79 13.27 17.71 -10.46
N LEU A 80 13.54 17.28 -9.23
CA LEU A 80 14.41 18.02 -8.31
C LEU A 80 15.85 18.07 -8.82
N ALA A 81 16.35 16.95 -9.35
CA ALA A 81 17.69 16.91 -9.93
C ALA A 81 17.81 17.82 -11.17
N GLU A 82 16.80 17.84 -12.05
CA GLU A 82 16.77 18.67 -13.25
C GLU A 82 16.63 20.17 -12.93
N SER A 83 15.84 20.53 -11.92
CA SER A 83 15.65 21.91 -11.48
C SER A 83 16.80 22.46 -10.64
N GLY A 84 17.66 21.58 -10.11
CA GLY A 84 18.72 21.93 -9.17
C GLY A 84 18.23 22.26 -7.75
N LEU A 85 16.92 22.15 -7.49
CA LEU A 85 16.31 22.41 -6.19
C LEU A 85 16.72 21.34 -5.17
N GLN A 86 17.10 21.77 -3.98
CA GLN A 86 17.58 20.90 -2.90
C GLN A 86 16.50 20.80 -1.82
N PHE A 87 15.53 19.92 -2.03
CA PHE A 87 14.48 19.62 -1.06
C PHE A 87 14.61 18.23 -0.49
N ARG A 88 14.30 18.09 0.79
CA ARG A 88 14.22 16.79 1.44
C ARG A 88 12.94 16.08 1.01
N LEU A 89 13.06 15.17 0.05
CA LEU A 89 12.00 14.28 -0.40
C LEU A 89 11.98 13.01 0.47
N GLY A 90 10.83 12.71 1.07
CA GLY A 90 10.63 11.51 1.88
C GLY A 90 9.34 10.79 1.55
N ILE A 91 9.34 9.49 1.85
CA ILE A 91 8.18 8.63 1.67
C ILE A 91 7.70 8.13 3.04
N VAL A 92 6.40 8.15 3.28
CA VAL A 92 5.79 7.60 4.49
C VAL A 92 4.91 6.41 4.11
N GLN A 93 5.24 5.26 4.69
CA GLN A 93 4.51 4.00 4.54
C GLN A 93 3.88 3.57 5.87
N THR A 94 3.05 2.54 5.85
CA THR A 94 2.63 1.81 7.05
C THR A 94 3.29 0.44 7.12
N ALA A 95 3.08 -0.29 8.21
CA ALA A 95 3.56 -1.66 8.35
C ALA A 95 3.05 -2.61 7.26
N TYR A 96 1.92 -2.29 6.59
CA TYR A 96 1.36 -3.10 5.49
C TYR A 96 2.14 -3.00 4.18
N ALA A 97 3.03 -2.02 4.05
CA ALA A 97 3.83 -1.89 2.86
C ALA A 97 4.72 -3.12 2.65
N ASN A 98 4.85 -3.57 1.40
CA ASN A 98 5.69 -4.73 1.08
C ASN A 98 7.16 -4.41 1.40
N GLY A 99 7.88 -5.34 2.03
CA GLY A 99 9.28 -5.14 2.41
C GLY A 99 10.19 -4.76 1.24
N ASN A 100 9.93 -5.28 0.04
CA ASN A 100 10.72 -4.92 -1.14
C ASN A 100 10.39 -3.52 -1.68
N SER A 101 9.21 -2.95 -1.40
CA SER A 101 8.95 -1.53 -1.69
C SER A 101 9.83 -0.63 -0.83
N THR A 102 9.92 -0.91 0.48
CA THR A 102 10.79 -0.19 1.41
C THR A 102 12.27 -0.37 1.04
N ASP A 103 12.68 -1.57 0.63
CA ASP A 103 14.02 -1.84 0.12
C ASP A 103 14.33 -1.03 -1.14
N TYR A 104 13.41 -1.01 -2.11
CA TYR A 104 13.55 -0.22 -3.34
C TYR A 104 13.75 1.27 -3.04
N ILE A 105 12.95 1.83 -2.13
CA ILE A 105 13.05 3.24 -1.72
C ILE A 105 14.44 3.53 -1.13
N LYS A 106 14.89 2.74 -0.15
CA LYS A 106 16.16 2.96 0.53
C LYS A 106 17.36 2.71 -0.36
N ASN A 107 17.34 1.60 -1.09
CA ASN A 107 18.53 1.06 -1.73
C ASN A 107 18.66 1.43 -3.20
N LYS A 108 17.55 1.65 -3.92
CA LYS A 108 17.56 2.09 -5.33
C LYS A 108 17.27 3.58 -5.45
N LEU A 109 16.17 4.07 -4.88
CA LEU A 109 15.84 5.49 -4.96
C LEU A 109 16.74 6.34 -4.06
N LYS A 110 17.36 5.78 -3.03
CA LYS A 110 18.19 6.50 -2.05
C LYS A 110 17.41 7.66 -1.40
N LEU A 111 16.14 7.41 -1.07
CA LEU A 111 15.27 8.38 -0.41
C LEU A 111 15.01 7.98 1.04
N ASP A 112 14.66 8.97 1.85
CA ASP A 112 14.21 8.75 3.23
C ASP A 112 12.86 8.02 3.21
N VAL A 113 12.71 7.03 4.09
CA VAL A 113 11.43 6.34 4.30
C VAL A 113 11.14 6.19 5.79
N ALA A 114 9.92 6.56 6.16
CA ALA A 114 9.42 6.43 7.53
C ALA A 114 8.19 5.53 7.57
N CYS A 115 7.97 4.89 8.72
CA CYS A 115 6.81 4.04 8.96
C CYS A 115 5.90 4.73 9.98
N ALA A 116 4.63 4.93 9.62
CA ALA A 116 3.60 5.44 10.51
C ALA A 116 2.62 4.31 10.90
N SER A 117 1.89 4.49 11.99
CA SER A 117 0.71 3.68 12.29
C SER A 117 -0.34 3.86 11.18
N THR A 118 -1.17 2.84 10.95
CA THR A 118 -2.25 2.85 9.96
C THR A 118 -3.17 4.05 10.14
N GLY A 119 -3.68 4.59 9.03
CA GLY A 119 -4.60 5.71 8.97
C GLY A 119 -3.92 7.01 8.53
N VAL A 120 -4.47 7.61 7.50
CA VAL A 120 -3.92 8.78 6.78
C VAL A 120 -3.53 9.96 7.65
N LYS A 121 -4.21 10.19 8.78
CA LYS A 121 -3.81 11.23 9.74
C LYS A 121 -2.39 11.04 10.25
N ASN A 122 -2.00 9.80 10.54
CA ASN A 122 -0.67 9.47 11.05
C ASN A 122 0.38 9.63 9.95
N LEU A 123 0.07 9.15 8.74
CA LEU A 123 0.94 9.29 7.57
C LEU A 123 1.18 10.78 7.26
N HIS A 124 0.10 11.56 7.15
CA HIS A 124 0.14 12.99 6.87
C HIS A 124 0.95 13.76 7.92
N HIS A 125 0.79 13.45 9.20
CA HIS A 125 1.59 14.08 10.27
C HIS A 125 3.09 13.81 10.09
N LEU A 126 3.46 12.58 9.76
CA LEU A 126 4.86 12.20 9.57
C LEU A 126 5.43 12.76 8.25
N ALA A 127 4.61 12.88 7.21
CA ALA A 127 4.98 13.44 5.92
C ALA A 127 5.39 14.93 6.02
N LYS A 128 4.87 15.67 7.00
CA LYS A 128 5.23 17.08 7.26
C LYS A 128 6.67 17.30 7.72
N ASN A 129 7.39 16.23 8.06
CA ASN A 129 8.81 16.30 8.42
C ASN A 129 9.74 16.39 7.20
N TYR A 130 9.18 16.42 6.00
CA TYR A 130 9.87 16.54 4.73
C TYR A 130 9.44 17.83 4.02
N ASP A 131 10.29 18.33 3.14
CA ASP A 131 9.90 19.43 2.23
C ASP A 131 8.88 18.95 1.22
N ILE A 132 9.02 17.70 0.79
CA ILE A 132 8.07 16.99 -0.05
C ILE A 132 7.82 15.62 0.57
N GLY A 133 6.63 15.43 1.12
CA GLY A 133 6.22 14.20 1.80
C GLY A 133 5.24 13.42 0.93
N VAL A 134 5.70 12.32 0.34
CA VAL A 134 4.83 11.36 -0.38
C VAL A 134 4.32 10.35 0.63
N TYR A 135 3.02 10.13 0.72
CA TYR A 135 2.48 9.10 1.61
C TYR A 135 1.32 8.36 0.98
N PHE A 136 1.39 7.02 1.02
CA PHE A 136 0.31 6.14 0.59
C PHE A 136 0.24 4.94 1.54
N GLU A 137 -0.97 4.50 1.81
CA GLU A 137 -1.23 3.17 2.34
C GLU A 137 -1.34 2.17 1.18
N ALA A 138 -0.97 0.91 1.40
CA ALA A 138 -1.03 -0.13 0.37
C ALA A 138 -2.44 -0.40 -0.19
N ASN A 139 -3.50 0.14 0.43
CA ASN A 139 -4.87 0.08 -0.09
C ASN A 139 -5.18 1.14 -1.17
N GLY A 140 -4.24 2.04 -1.46
CA GLY A 140 -4.40 3.08 -2.48
C GLY A 140 -4.79 4.45 -1.95
N HIS A 141 -4.95 4.64 -0.63
CA HIS A 141 -5.22 5.96 -0.06
C HIS A 141 -3.90 6.68 0.19
N GLY A 142 -3.69 7.83 -0.46
CA GLY A 142 -2.53 8.65 -0.22
C GLY A 142 -2.57 9.97 -0.95
N THR A 143 -1.53 10.78 -0.79
CA THR A 143 -1.27 11.99 -1.58
C THR A 143 0.16 12.46 -1.31
N ILE A 144 0.51 13.64 -1.79
CA ILE A 144 1.79 14.32 -1.59
C ILE A 144 1.51 15.68 -0.97
N ILE A 145 2.33 16.04 0.02
CA ILE A 145 2.29 17.37 0.63
C ILE A 145 3.63 18.08 0.45
N PHE A 146 3.55 19.40 0.30
CA PHE A 146 4.70 20.26 0.08
C PHE A 146 4.81 21.27 1.23
N SER A 147 6.02 21.50 1.73
CA SER A 147 6.25 22.53 2.75
C SER A 147 6.00 23.92 2.14
N PRO A 148 5.57 24.92 2.95
CA PRO A 148 5.41 26.29 2.47
C PRO A 148 6.68 26.86 1.82
N GLU A 149 7.84 26.50 2.37
CA GLU A 149 9.14 26.90 1.84
C GLU A 149 9.37 26.30 0.44
N CYS A 150 9.10 25.00 0.28
CA CYS A 150 9.17 24.32 -1.01
C CYS A 150 8.28 25.01 -2.05
N LEU A 151 7.00 25.27 -1.71
CA LEU A 151 6.05 25.93 -2.61
C LEU A 151 6.50 27.33 -3.05
N SER A 152 7.16 28.09 -2.18
CA SER A 152 7.62 29.45 -2.49
C SER A 152 8.78 29.50 -3.49
N GLN A 153 9.56 28.41 -3.60
CA GLN A 153 10.76 28.33 -4.42
C GLN A 153 10.54 27.59 -5.74
N ILE A 154 9.42 26.87 -5.90
CA ILE A 154 9.09 26.19 -7.16
C ILE A 154 8.82 27.23 -8.27
N PRO A 155 9.54 27.20 -9.40
CA PRO A 155 9.29 28.13 -10.50
C PRO A 155 7.89 27.94 -11.09
N GLN A 156 7.18 29.04 -11.37
CA GLN A 156 5.78 29.00 -11.84
C GLN A 156 5.61 28.26 -13.16
N ASP A 157 6.56 28.41 -14.10
CA ASP A 157 6.50 27.78 -15.42
C ASP A 157 7.23 26.41 -15.47
N SER A 158 7.28 25.69 -14.35
CA SER A 158 7.97 24.38 -14.25
C SER A 158 7.01 23.20 -14.30
N GLN A 159 7.52 22.03 -14.75
CA GLN A 159 6.77 20.78 -14.66
C GLN A 159 6.44 20.40 -13.22
N LEU A 160 7.33 20.70 -12.27
CA LEU A 160 7.10 20.48 -10.84
C LEU A 160 5.89 21.29 -10.34
N LYS A 161 5.73 22.53 -10.80
CA LYS A 161 4.54 23.34 -10.47
C LYS A 161 3.25 22.72 -10.99
N ASN A 162 3.26 22.23 -12.23
CA ASN A 162 2.08 21.55 -12.79
C ASN A 162 1.69 20.30 -11.99
N LEU A 163 2.66 19.55 -11.46
CA LEU A 163 2.35 18.42 -10.56
C LEU A 163 1.75 18.90 -9.25
N VAL A 164 2.33 19.93 -8.62
CA VAL A 164 1.81 20.51 -7.38
C VAL A 164 0.35 20.95 -7.53
N ASP A 165 -0.01 21.53 -8.68
CA ASP A 165 -1.37 21.99 -8.96
C ASP A 165 -2.34 20.84 -9.28
N LEU A 166 -1.84 19.72 -9.78
CA LEU A 166 -2.63 18.51 -10.02
C LEU A 166 -2.94 17.76 -8.72
N ILE A 167 -2.01 17.79 -7.77
CA ILE A 167 -2.06 17.02 -6.52
C ILE A 167 -3.04 17.66 -5.52
N ASN A 168 -3.98 16.85 -5.03
CA ASN A 168 -4.82 17.25 -3.90
C ASN A 168 -4.05 17.14 -2.57
N GLN A 169 -3.49 18.25 -2.09
CA GLN A 169 -2.72 18.28 -0.83
C GLN A 169 -3.58 18.16 0.45
N THR A 170 -4.91 18.12 0.33
CA THR A 170 -5.83 18.14 1.48
C THR A 170 -6.12 16.74 2.01
N VAL A 171 -6.41 15.80 1.11
CA VAL A 171 -6.81 14.41 1.39
C VAL A 171 -6.53 13.56 0.15
N GLY A 172 -6.52 12.23 0.30
CA GLY A 172 -6.40 11.34 -0.85
C GLY A 172 -7.53 11.56 -1.85
N ASP A 173 -7.17 11.56 -3.12
CA ASP A 173 -8.06 11.88 -4.23
C ASP A 173 -7.71 10.95 -5.38
N ALA A 174 -8.52 9.90 -5.55
CA ALA A 174 -8.26 8.83 -6.50
C ALA A 174 -8.14 9.34 -7.95
N ILE A 175 -8.84 10.43 -8.28
CA ILE A 175 -8.83 11.01 -9.63
C ILE A 175 -7.56 11.83 -9.83
N SER A 176 -7.18 12.66 -8.86
CA SER A 176 -5.91 13.39 -8.86
C SER A 176 -4.73 12.43 -8.98
N ASP A 177 -4.72 11.38 -8.16
CA ASP A 177 -3.68 10.36 -8.15
C ASP A 177 -3.62 9.58 -9.47
N MET A 178 -4.78 9.20 -10.04
CA MET A 178 -4.85 8.57 -11.36
C MET A 178 -4.25 9.47 -12.44
N LEU A 179 -4.64 10.75 -12.50
CA LEU A 179 -4.12 11.70 -13.49
C LEU A 179 -2.61 11.90 -13.33
N LEU A 180 -2.12 11.93 -12.09
CA LEU A 180 -0.71 12.01 -11.79
C LEU A 180 0.05 10.78 -12.28
N VAL A 181 -0.43 9.58 -11.96
CA VAL A 181 0.17 8.31 -12.44
C VAL A 181 0.19 8.26 -13.96
N GLU A 182 -0.93 8.55 -14.64
CA GLU A 182 -1.00 8.57 -16.10
C GLU A 182 -0.01 9.56 -16.72
N THR A 183 0.14 10.75 -16.11
CA THR A 183 1.12 11.75 -16.54
C THR A 183 2.55 11.22 -16.42
N ILE A 184 2.91 10.62 -15.29
CA ILE A 184 4.26 10.10 -15.05
C ILE A 184 4.58 8.95 -16.01
N LEU A 185 3.66 8.00 -16.17
CA LEU A 185 3.85 6.87 -17.08
C LEU A 185 3.99 7.35 -18.53
N ARG A 186 3.22 8.36 -18.93
CA ARG A 186 3.33 8.98 -20.26
C ARG A 186 4.70 9.63 -20.47
N VAL A 187 5.21 10.38 -19.50
CA VAL A 187 6.53 11.02 -19.57
C VAL A 187 7.66 9.98 -19.61
N LYS A 188 7.59 8.95 -18.76
CA LYS A 188 8.59 7.87 -18.73
C LYS A 188 8.49 6.91 -19.92
N GLY A 189 7.39 6.94 -20.67
CA GLY A 189 7.11 5.97 -21.74
C GLY A 189 6.93 4.54 -21.22
N TRP A 190 6.47 4.38 -19.98
CA TRP A 190 6.35 3.09 -19.31
C TRP A 190 4.96 2.47 -19.53
N SER A 191 4.94 1.17 -19.84
CA SER A 191 3.75 0.34 -19.69
C SER A 191 3.47 0.00 -18.22
N ALA A 192 2.30 -0.57 -17.93
CA ALA A 192 2.02 -1.11 -16.59
C ALA A 192 3.02 -2.22 -16.19
N GLY A 193 3.46 -3.03 -17.16
CA GLY A 193 4.48 -4.05 -16.95
C GLY A 193 5.87 -3.47 -16.66
N ASP A 194 6.26 -2.38 -17.31
CA ASP A 194 7.54 -1.70 -17.02
C ASP A 194 7.52 -1.09 -15.62
N TRP A 195 6.40 -0.46 -15.24
CA TRP A 195 6.20 0.04 -13.89
C TRP A 195 6.24 -1.08 -12.84
N TYR A 196 5.55 -2.20 -13.09
CA TYR A 196 5.59 -3.36 -12.18
C TYR A 196 7.00 -3.92 -11.99
N LYS A 197 7.83 -3.93 -13.05
CA LYS A 197 9.22 -4.40 -13.01
C LYS A 197 10.20 -3.47 -12.27
N SER A 198 9.76 -2.31 -11.78
CA SER A 198 10.60 -1.41 -10.97
C SER A 198 11.22 -2.09 -9.75
N TYR A 199 10.46 -2.98 -9.11
CA TYR A 199 10.90 -3.94 -8.09
C TYR A 199 9.94 -5.12 -8.04
N GLU A 200 10.32 -6.22 -7.40
CA GLU A 200 9.44 -7.38 -7.22
C GLU A 200 8.92 -7.41 -5.80
N ASP A 201 7.62 -7.52 -5.58
CA ASP A 201 7.07 -7.67 -4.23
C ASP A 201 7.45 -9.02 -3.65
N LEU A 202 7.67 -9.08 -2.34
CA LEU A 202 7.65 -10.36 -1.63
C LEU A 202 6.24 -10.96 -1.69
N PRO A 203 6.09 -12.26 -1.96
CA PRO A 203 4.86 -12.97 -1.67
C PRO A 203 4.35 -12.64 -0.26
N ASN A 204 3.07 -12.29 -0.15
CA ASN A 204 2.47 -11.81 1.09
C ASN A 204 1.04 -12.31 1.24
N ARG A 205 0.57 -12.30 2.50
CA ARG A 205 -0.78 -12.74 2.87
C ARG A 205 -1.30 -11.90 4.03
N GLN A 206 -2.58 -11.54 3.95
CA GLN A 206 -3.31 -10.91 5.04
C GLN A 206 -4.45 -11.82 5.50
N LEU A 207 -4.51 -12.10 6.80
CA LEU A 207 -5.59 -12.85 7.44
C LEU A 207 -6.36 -11.97 8.42
N LYS A 208 -7.63 -12.33 8.61
CA LYS A 208 -8.47 -11.80 9.68
C LYS A 208 -8.72 -12.93 10.69
N VAL A 209 -8.41 -12.68 11.96
CA VAL A 209 -8.69 -13.59 13.08
C VAL A 209 -9.80 -12.97 13.93
N LYS A 210 -10.93 -13.66 14.07
CA LYS A 210 -12.02 -13.20 14.95
C LYS A 210 -11.62 -13.39 16.41
N VAL A 211 -11.85 -12.36 17.22
CA VAL A 211 -11.54 -12.37 18.66
C VAL A 211 -12.75 -11.88 19.44
N ALA A 212 -12.84 -12.26 20.72
CA ALA A 212 -13.93 -11.81 21.59
C ALA A 212 -13.84 -10.31 21.91
N ASN A 213 -12.61 -9.79 22.02
CA ASN A 213 -12.34 -8.37 22.24
C ASN A 213 -11.03 -7.99 21.56
N ARG A 214 -11.09 -7.11 20.56
CA ARG A 214 -9.91 -6.63 19.82
C ARG A 214 -8.94 -5.81 20.68
N GLU A 215 -9.41 -5.18 21.76
CA GLU A 215 -8.60 -4.31 22.63
C GLU A 215 -7.57 -5.08 23.47
N VAL A 216 -7.64 -6.41 23.49
CA VAL A 216 -6.62 -7.29 24.08
C VAL A 216 -5.27 -7.11 23.36
N ILE A 217 -5.30 -6.86 22.04
CA ILE A 217 -4.10 -6.53 21.28
C ILE A 217 -3.81 -5.04 21.42
N GLN A 218 -2.65 -4.74 21.99
CA GLN A 218 -2.06 -3.41 21.96
C GLN A 218 -0.74 -3.47 21.22
N THR A 219 -0.40 -2.41 20.49
CA THR A 219 0.79 -2.37 19.64
C THR A 219 1.65 -1.13 19.91
N ALA A 220 2.91 -1.21 19.52
CA ALA A 220 3.90 -0.14 19.52
C ALA A 220 4.69 -0.15 18.21
N ASP A 221 5.60 0.82 18.05
CA ASP A 221 6.51 0.92 16.91
C ASP A 221 5.79 0.93 15.55
N ALA A 222 4.93 1.94 15.33
CA ALA A 222 4.10 2.04 14.13
C ALA A 222 3.23 0.79 13.88
N GLU A 223 2.70 0.21 14.97
CA GLU A 223 1.92 -1.02 14.99
C GLU A 223 2.66 -2.29 14.53
N ARG A 224 3.99 -2.27 14.46
CA ARG A 224 4.81 -3.42 14.05
C ARG A 224 5.07 -4.41 15.17
N GLN A 225 4.97 -3.97 16.43
CA GLN A 225 5.22 -4.80 17.60
C GLN A 225 3.98 -4.89 18.49
N CYS A 226 3.60 -6.12 18.83
CA CYS A 226 2.55 -6.43 19.79
C CYS A 226 3.09 -6.30 21.22
N VAL A 227 2.53 -5.40 22.03
CA VAL A 227 2.93 -5.21 23.44
C VAL A 227 2.01 -5.94 24.42
N SER A 228 0.77 -6.22 24.01
CA SER A 228 -0.19 -7.02 24.77
C SER A 228 -0.93 -7.96 23.82
N PRO A 229 -1.17 -9.23 24.19
CA PRO A 229 -0.83 -9.85 25.47
C PRO A 229 0.68 -10.17 25.60
N PRO A 230 1.24 -10.19 26.83
CA PRO A 230 2.64 -10.50 27.05
C PRO A 230 3.05 -11.86 26.45
N GLY A 231 4.23 -11.90 25.83
CA GLY A 231 4.81 -13.09 25.20
C GLY A 231 4.28 -13.41 23.79
N LEU A 232 3.21 -12.75 23.31
CA LEU A 232 2.72 -12.99 21.93
C LEU A 232 3.75 -12.53 20.89
N GLN A 233 4.40 -11.38 21.08
CA GLN A 233 5.41 -10.89 20.15
C GLN A 233 6.64 -11.80 20.07
N ASP A 234 7.08 -12.36 21.19
CA ASP A 234 8.21 -13.28 21.21
C ASP A 234 7.90 -14.54 20.40
N LYS A 235 6.70 -15.10 20.56
CA LYS A 235 6.23 -16.23 19.75
C LYS A 235 6.14 -15.88 18.26
N ILE A 236 5.67 -14.67 17.91
CA ILE A 236 5.66 -14.19 16.52
C ILE A 236 7.09 -14.15 15.98
N ASN A 237 8.04 -13.58 16.73
CA ASN A 237 9.44 -13.50 16.32
C ASN A 237 10.05 -14.89 16.09
N GLU A 238 9.78 -15.85 16.98
CA GLU A 238 10.23 -17.25 16.85
C GLU A 238 9.68 -17.91 15.58
N VAL A 239 8.41 -17.67 15.24
CA VAL A 239 7.80 -18.19 14.00
C VAL A 239 8.44 -17.53 12.78
N VAL A 240 8.59 -16.20 12.78
CA VAL A 240 9.17 -15.44 11.66
C VAL A 240 10.57 -15.93 11.29
N LEU A 241 11.40 -16.27 12.28
CA LEU A 241 12.77 -16.77 12.06
C LEU A 241 12.85 -18.09 11.26
N LYS A 242 11.75 -18.84 11.16
CA LYS A 242 11.69 -20.08 10.38
C LYS A 242 11.61 -19.84 8.86
N PHE A 243 11.24 -18.62 8.44
CA PHE A 243 10.92 -18.31 7.05
C PHE A 243 11.94 -17.33 6.44
N PRO A 244 12.55 -17.65 5.28
CA PRO A 244 13.48 -16.73 4.61
C PRO A 244 12.79 -15.42 4.20
N LYS A 245 13.41 -14.28 4.52
CA LYS A 245 12.80 -12.94 4.36
C LYS A 245 11.45 -12.80 5.08
N GLY A 246 11.20 -13.63 6.09
CA GLY A 246 9.97 -13.62 6.86
C GLY A 246 9.79 -12.27 7.57
N ARG A 247 8.60 -11.70 7.45
CA ARG A 247 8.14 -10.60 8.30
C ARG A 247 6.66 -10.78 8.57
N SER A 248 6.26 -10.66 9.83
CA SER A 248 4.85 -10.71 10.21
C SER A 248 4.58 -9.78 11.39
N PHE A 249 3.38 -9.20 11.42
CA PHE A 249 2.89 -8.40 12.53
C PHE A 249 1.38 -8.58 12.71
N VAL A 250 0.89 -8.19 13.88
CA VAL A 250 -0.52 -8.29 14.24
C VAL A 250 -1.01 -6.97 14.79
N ARG A 251 -2.25 -6.58 14.46
CA ARG A 251 -2.87 -5.37 14.99
C ARG A 251 -4.39 -5.50 15.08
N PRO A 252 -5.06 -4.79 16.02
CA PRO A 252 -6.51 -4.78 16.06
C PRO A 252 -7.08 -4.04 14.84
N SER A 253 -8.19 -4.53 14.30
CA SER A 253 -8.97 -3.73 13.34
C SER A 253 -9.57 -2.51 14.06
N GLY A 254 -9.79 -1.41 13.35
CA GLY A 254 -10.41 -0.20 13.93
C GLY A 254 -11.93 -0.29 14.06
N THR A 255 -12.56 -1.17 13.27
CA THR A 255 -14.00 -1.15 12.99
C THR A 255 -14.71 -2.47 13.30
N GLU A 256 -13.97 -3.54 13.58
CA GLU A 256 -14.48 -4.90 13.73
C GLU A 256 -13.73 -5.60 14.87
N ASP A 257 -14.38 -6.52 15.59
CA ASP A 257 -13.74 -7.39 16.60
C ASP A 257 -12.92 -8.50 15.96
N VAL A 258 -11.91 -8.07 15.21
CA VAL A 258 -10.94 -8.91 14.52
C VAL A 258 -9.54 -8.34 14.70
N VAL A 259 -8.56 -9.24 14.72
CA VAL A 259 -7.15 -8.92 14.65
C VAL A 259 -6.68 -9.24 13.23
N ARG A 260 -5.96 -8.30 12.63
CA ARG A 260 -5.36 -8.45 11.31
C ARG A 260 -3.97 -9.02 11.48
N VAL A 261 -3.69 -10.08 10.72
CA VAL A 261 -2.37 -10.69 10.61
C VAL A 261 -1.84 -10.38 9.23
N TYR A 262 -0.64 -9.83 9.14
CA TYR A 262 0.08 -9.68 7.88
C TYR A 262 1.31 -10.57 7.92
N ALA A 263 1.64 -11.21 6.81
CA ALA A 263 2.91 -11.90 6.62
C ALA A 263 3.43 -11.72 5.20
N GLU A 264 4.76 -11.68 5.06
CA GLU A 264 5.47 -11.77 3.79
C GLU A 264 6.68 -12.70 3.94
N SER A 265 7.10 -13.33 2.84
CA SER A 265 8.25 -14.23 2.77
C SER A 265 8.80 -14.28 1.35
N ASP A 266 9.89 -15.02 1.14
CA ASP A 266 10.47 -15.36 -0.16
C ASP A 266 9.54 -16.10 -1.15
N THR A 267 8.63 -16.96 -0.68
CA THR A 267 7.68 -17.72 -1.51
C THR A 267 6.24 -17.60 -1.01
N GLN A 268 5.26 -17.85 -1.89
CA GLN A 268 3.84 -17.79 -1.51
C GLN A 268 3.50 -18.85 -0.44
N ASP A 269 3.99 -20.07 -0.59
CA ASP A 269 3.78 -21.15 0.39
C ASP A 269 4.32 -20.77 1.78
N ASN A 270 5.50 -20.14 1.83
CA ASN A 270 6.09 -19.68 3.08
C ASN A 270 5.30 -18.50 3.68
N ALA A 271 4.87 -17.53 2.87
CA ALA A 271 4.05 -16.41 3.34
C ALA A 271 2.70 -16.89 3.89
N ASP A 272 2.08 -17.88 3.23
CA ASP A 272 0.80 -18.47 3.64
C ASP A 272 0.94 -19.29 4.92
N GLN A 273 2.00 -20.09 5.03
CA GLN A 273 2.31 -20.84 6.23
C GLN A 273 2.64 -19.91 7.41
N LEU A 274 3.44 -18.85 7.19
CA LEU A 274 3.78 -17.86 8.22
C LEU A 274 2.51 -17.13 8.70
N ALA A 275 1.66 -16.66 7.79
CA ALA A 275 0.39 -16.03 8.14
C ALA A 275 -0.50 -16.96 8.96
N TYR A 276 -0.57 -18.23 8.57
CA TYR A 276 -1.36 -19.24 9.27
C TYR A 276 -0.83 -19.50 10.69
N GLU A 277 0.48 -19.74 10.86
CA GLU A 277 1.08 -19.97 12.18
C GLU A 277 0.87 -18.78 13.11
N VAL A 278 1.07 -17.54 12.63
CA VAL A 278 0.81 -16.34 13.43
C VAL A 278 -0.69 -16.16 13.72
N GLY A 279 -1.56 -16.50 12.77
CA GLY A 279 -3.02 -16.53 12.97
C GLY A 279 -3.45 -17.45 14.10
N LEU A 280 -2.85 -18.65 14.19
CA LEU A 280 -3.09 -19.58 15.30
C LEU A 280 -2.60 -19.01 16.64
N LEU A 281 -1.43 -18.36 16.66
CA LEU A 281 -0.93 -17.69 17.87
C LEU A 281 -1.90 -16.61 18.35
N VAL A 282 -2.41 -15.78 17.46
CA VAL A 282 -3.42 -14.76 17.81
C VAL A 282 -4.68 -15.41 18.35
N HIS A 283 -5.21 -16.43 17.67
CA HIS A 283 -6.42 -17.11 18.10
C HIS A 283 -6.27 -17.71 19.52
N GLN A 284 -5.13 -18.35 19.81
CA GLN A 284 -4.87 -18.97 21.10
C GLN A 284 -4.61 -17.97 22.24
N ASN A 285 -3.88 -16.88 21.95
CA ASN A 285 -3.36 -15.99 23.00
C ASN A 285 -4.20 -14.70 23.16
N ALA A 286 -5.03 -14.33 22.18
CA ALA A 286 -5.80 -13.09 22.17
C ALA A 286 -7.33 -13.31 22.22
N GLY A 287 -7.77 -14.46 22.73
CA GLY A 287 -9.20 -14.75 22.89
C GLY A 287 -9.93 -14.95 21.57
N GLY A 288 -9.36 -15.75 20.67
CA GLY A 288 -10.00 -16.14 19.41
C GLY A 288 -11.37 -16.77 19.61
N VAL A 289 -12.29 -16.52 18.69
CA VAL A 289 -13.67 -17.05 18.74
C VAL A 289 -14.02 -17.82 17.47
N GLY A 290 -14.75 -18.93 17.65
CA GLY A 290 -15.11 -19.84 16.56
C GLY A 290 -13.93 -20.70 16.10
N GLU A 291 -14.02 -21.26 14.90
CA GLU A 291 -12.92 -22.02 14.32
C GLU A 291 -11.74 -21.11 13.94
N PRO A 292 -10.49 -21.55 14.14
CA PRO A 292 -9.32 -20.83 13.67
C PRO A 292 -9.37 -20.59 12.16
N THR A 293 -8.79 -19.47 11.71
CA THR A 293 -8.72 -19.15 10.28
C THR A 293 -8.03 -20.30 9.54
N PRO A 294 -8.66 -20.88 8.49
CA PRO A 294 -8.07 -22.01 7.78
C PRO A 294 -6.77 -21.61 7.12
N LYS A 295 -5.88 -22.59 6.91
CA LYS A 295 -4.65 -22.35 6.15
C LYS A 295 -5.03 -21.88 4.74
N PRO A 296 -4.44 -20.78 4.24
CA PRO A 296 -4.63 -20.36 2.86
C PRO A 296 -4.27 -21.49 1.88
N GLN A 297 -5.07 -21.63 0.83
CA GLN A 297 -4.79 -22.51 -0.30
C GLN A 297 -4.07 -21.72 -1.40
#